data_AF-A0A382BI62-F1
#
_entry.id   AF-A0A382BI62-F1
#
_cell.length_a   1.000
_cell.length_b   1.000
_cell.length_c   1.000
_cell.angle_alpha   90.00
_cell.angle_beta   90.00
_cell.angle_gamma   90.00
#
_symmetry.space_group_name_H-M   'P 1'
#
loop_
_entity.id
_entity.type
_entity.pdbx_description
1 polymer ?
#
loop_
_entity_poly.entity_id
_entity_poly.type
_entity_poly.pdbx_seq_one_letter_code
_entity_poly.pdbx_strand_id
1 'polypeptide(L)'
;VKVCINLILLFSLLLASDPVFGERQDFGEIQYSPINEASGIVGSYKNENVFWTHNDSGDQNRIYAFNNEGQHLGVYTLQNCSARDWEDIAIGPGPDESQTYLYVGDIGDNSSQYEIKNIFRFIEPNVESNQSPVNETLYNIDIIALQYPDGNRDAETLMLDPLTKDIIIVSKREEFIHIYNIPFPQNTTGTILFPDLIHTMDFYPDDSSDLARIVAGDISRDGTEILIKSYTHIFHFPRYENQSIAQALTNTMTMVEYMMEPQGEAVGWHPDGVGYFTISEEASNIPCHLYFYPRIVGCMDQNADNYNPYALEDDGSCEIPGDINGDGQINIIDIVMAVDLILGNNYDVVGDVNEDGQLNVIDIVMLVDWVLNGTGCSDDSSWDYDMDGICDADDTDDDNDGALDPDDSDDNNEYVCSDVDGDNCDDCSSGTFDPYNDGIDMNANGICDEGEANNDTDGDGVIDDEDSDPFNPYQCSDLDGDTCDDCSTGTFNPSDDGYDYDGDGQCDDGDCDDDNDGCQECWDYCP
;
A
#
# COMPACT_ATOMS: atom_id res chain seq x y z
N VAL A 1 -50.38 32.61 17.71
CA VAL A 1 -50.00 31.83 16.52
C VAL A 1 -48.54 31.47 16.70
N LYS A 2 -48.27 30.30 17.31
CA LYS A 2 -46.92 29.76 17.46
C LYS A 2 -46.68 28.91 16.22
N VAL A 3 -45.73 29.31 15.39
CA VAL A 3 -45.28 28.54 14.24
C VAL A 3 -44.30 27.50 14.77
N CYS A 4 -44.70 26.24 14.75
CA CYS A 4 -43.77 25.12 14.88
C CYS A 4 -43.01 25.01 13.55
N ILE A 5 -41.71 25.28 13.59
CA ILE A 5 -40.79 24.86 12.53
C ILE A 5 -40.49 23.39 12.86
N ASN A 6 -41.03 22.48 12.06
CA ASN A 6 -40.57 21.10 12.02
C ASN A 6 -39.21 21.12 11.34
N LEU A 7 -38.14 20.98 12.12
CA LEU A 7 -36.84 20.59 11.61
C LEU A 7 -36.96 19.11 11.20
N ILE A 8 -37.07 18.86 9.89
CA ILE A 8 -36.88 17.52 9.35
C ILE A 8 -35.38 17.33 9.29
N LEU A 9 -34.82 16.65 10.29
CA LEU A 9 -33.50 16.04 10.19
C LEU A 9 -33.61 14.96 9.12
N LEU A 10 -33.18 15.29 7.90
CA LEU A 10 -32.78 14.30 6.92
C LEU A 10 -31.49 13.69 7.46
N PHE A 11 -31.60 12.56 8.14
CA PHE A 11 -30.48 11.64 8.25
C PHE A 11 -30.26 11.10 6.82
N SER A 12 -29.30 11.67 6.09
CA SER A 12 -28.63 10.91 5.05
C SER A 12 -27.97 9.74 5.76
N LEU A 13 -28.52 8.53 5.57
CA LEU A 13 -27.63 7.37 5.60
C LEU A 13 -26.72 7.58 4.39
N LEU A 14 -25.54 8.16 4.60
CA LEU A 14 -24.41 7.77 3.76
C LEU A 14 -24.25 6.28 4.03
N LEU A 15 -24.67 5.47 3.07
CA LEU A 15 -24.14 4.13 2.96
C LEU A 15 -22.69 4.38 2.54
N ALA A 16 -21.74 4.20 3.46
CA ALA A 16 -20.34 4.09 3.06
C ALA A 16 -20.29 3.03 1.97
N SER A 17 -19.77 3.39 0.80
CA SER A 17 -19.46 2.43 -0.24
C SER A 17 -18.46 1.43 0.33
N ASP A 18 -18.57 0.16 -0.07
CA ASP A 18 -17.56 -0.83 0.26
C ASP A 18 -16.20 -0.32 -0.25
N PRO A 19 -15.10 -0.47 0.51
CA PRO A 19 -13.81 0.03 0.09
C PRO A 19 -13.39 -0.67 -1.20
N VAL A 20 -12.91 0.13 -2.16
CA VAL A 20 -12.46 -0.36 -3.46
C VAL A 20 -10.94 -0.25 -3.50
N PHE A 21 -10.29 -1.38 -3.78
CA PHE A 21 -8.85 -1.47 -3.91
C PHE A 21 -8.48 -1.75 -5.36
N GLY A 22 -7.37 -1.16 -5.80
CA GLY A 22 -6.81 -1.34 -7.13
C GLY A 22 -6.05 -2.65 -7.26
N GLU A 23 -5.53 -2.89 -8.47
CA GLU A 23 -4.71 -4.05 -8.77
C GLU A 23 -3.40 -4.05 -7.97
N ARG A 24 -2.83 -5.25 -7.80
CA ARG A 24 -1.56 -5.45 -7.09
C ARG A 24 -0.42 -4.66 -7.75
N GLN A 25 0.24 -3.82 -6.97
CA GLN A 25 1.50 -3.17 -7.33
C GLN A 25 2.67 -3.92 -6.68
N ASP A 26 3.73 -4.17 -7.45
CA ASP A 26 4.96 -4.80 -6.96
C ASP A 26 5.95 -3.71 -6.53
N PHE A 27 6.16 -3.58 -5.23
CA PHE A 27 7.07 -2.60 -4.64
C PHE A 27 8.53 -3.11 -4.58
N GLY A 28 8.76 -4.33 -5.07
CA GLY A 28 10.08 -4.90 -5.29
C GLY A 28 10.43 -6.06 -4.36
N GLU A 29 11.58 -6.66 -4.65
CA GLU A 29 12.17 -7.76 -3.89
C GLU A 29 12.68 -7.28 -2.53
N ILE A 30 12.40 -8.07 -1.49
CA ILE A 30 13.01 -7.92 -0.17
C ILE A 30 14.47 -8.37 -0.24
N GLN A 31 15.38 -7.40 -0.26
CA GLN A 31 16.78 -7.61 -0.65
C GLN A 31 17.60 -8.41 0.38
N TYR A 32 17.09 -8.56 1.61
CA TYR A 32 17.79 -9.28 2.67
C TYR A 32 17.42 -10.75 2.66
N SER A 33 18.21 -11.57 1.97
CA SER A 33 17.97 -13.02 1.81
C SER A 33 17.71 -13.84 3.09
N PRO A 34 18.11 -13.42 4.31
CA PRO A 34 17.65 -14.09 5.53
C PRO A 34 16.17 -13.86 5.88
N ILE A 35 15.45 -13.01 5.18
CA ILE A 35 13.98 -12.89 5.19
C ILE A 35 13.47 -13.76 4.07
N ASN A 36 13.19 -15.02 4.38
CA ASN A 36 12.85 -16.04 3.39
C ASN A 36 11.58 -16.83 3.76
N GLU A 37 11.04 -16.60 4.95
CA GLU A 37 9.84 -17.26 5.50
C GLU A 37 8.96 -16.19 6.17
N ALA A 38 8.78 -15.02 5.54
CA ALA A 38 8.09 -13.88 6.13
C ALA A 38 6.62 -14.22 6.47
N SER A 39 6.24 -14.12 7.75
CA SER A 39 4.94 -14.57 8.28
C SER A 39 4.15 -13.49 9.03
N GLY A 40 4.43 -12.24 8.69
CA GLY A 40 3.75 -11.08 9.27
C GLY A 40 4.34 -9.79 8.74
N ILE A 41 3.52 -8.76 8.59
CA ILE A 41 3.96 -7.44 8.16
C ILE A 41 3.12 -6.34 8.79
N VAL A 42 3.78 -5.27 9.23
CA VAL A 42 3.13 -4.01 9.59
C VAL A 42 3.92 -2.82 9.06
N GLY A 43 3.21 -1.81 8.57
CA GLY A 43 3.79 -0.49 8.34
C GLY A 43 4.06 0.22 9.67
N SER A 44 5.18 0.90 9.78
CA SER A 44 5.55 1.63 10.99
C SER A 44 4.65 2.85 11.19
N TYR A 45 4.19 3.09 12.42
CA TYR A 45 3.45 4.33 12.75
C TYR A 45 4.37 5.48 13.15
N LYS A 46 5.64 5.19 13.39
CA LYS A 46 6.62 6.12 13.95
C LYS A 46 7.73 6.48 12.98
N ASN A 47 8.04 5.57 12.06
CA ASN A 47 9.16 5.66 11.14
C ASN A 47 8.59 5.66 9.72
N GLU A 48 8.63 6.80 9.07
CA GLU A 48 8.08 6.96 7.72
C GLU A 48 8.75 6.00 6.73
N ASN A 49 7.97 5.38 5.85
CA ASN A 49 8.43 4.43 4.83
C ASN A 49 9.21 3.22 5.38
N VAL A 50 8.94 2.80 6.62
CA VAL A 50 9.56 1.61 7.24
C VAL A 50 8.51 0.54 7.52
N PHE A 51 8.86 -0.71 7.23
CA PHE A 51 8.06 -1.90 7.49
C PHE A 51 8.77 -2.84 8.46
N TRP A 52 7.98 -3.56 9.25
CA TRP A 52 8.45 -4.59 10.17
C TRP A 52 7.93 -5.96 9.77
N THR A 53 8.82 -6.95 9.79
CA THR A 53 8.46 -8.37 9.55
C THR A 53 9.27 -9.31 10.43
N HIS A 54 8.89 -10.57 10.47
CA HIS A 54 9.67 -11.68 11.02
C HIS A 54 9.48 -12.92 10.16
N ASN A 55 10.39 -13.88 10.29
CA ASN A 55 10.19 -15.20 9.70
C ASN A 55 9.31 -16.09 10.61
N ASP A 56 8.70 -17.12 10.03
CA ASP A 56 8.03 -18.21 10.74
C ASP A 56 9.04 -19.18 11.43
N SER A 57 8.81 -20.48 11.36
CA SER A 57 9.13 -21.41 12.39
C SER A 57 10.50 -22.02 12.14
N GLY A 58 11.42 -21.75 13.07
CA GLY A 58 12.80 -22.23 12.97
C GLY A 58 13.84 -21.12 12.84
N ASP A 59 13.42 -19.86 12.72
CA ASP A 59 14.32 -18.72 12.85
C ASP A 59 14.64 -18.37 14.32
N GLN A 60 15.43 -17.32 14.50
CA GLN A 60 15.83 -16.75 15.78
C GLN A 60 14.80 -15.73 16.27
N ASN A 61 14.92 -15.36 17.54
CA ASN A 61 14.10 -14.36 18.22
C ASN A 61 14.41 -12.93 17.74
N ARG A 62 14.15 -12.62 16.47
CA ARG A 62 14.48 -11.35 15.82
C ARG A 62 13.39 -10.92 14.84
N ILE A 63 13.26 -9.61 14.70
CA ILE A 63 12.46 -8.96 13.65
C ILE A 63 13.39 -8.21 12.69
N TYR A 64 12.86 -7.85 11.53
CA TYR A 64 13.57 -7.15 10.47
C TYR A 64 12.86 -5.84 10.14
N ALA A 65 13.66 -4.82 9.83
CA ALA A 65 13.19 -3.58 9.23
C ALA A 65 13.64 -3.50 7.78
N PHE A 66 12.75 -3.04 6.90
CA PHE A 66 13.04 -2.71 5.51
C PHE A 66 12.20 -1.49 5.07
N ASN A 67 12.58 -0.83 3.98
CA ASN A 67 11.84 0.30 3.44
C ASN A 67 10.84 -0.11 2.33
N ASN A 68 10.11 0.85 1.77
CA ASN A 68 9.15 0.67 0.67
C ASN A 68 9.77 0.17 -0.65
N GLU A 69 11.09 0.17 -0.82
CA GLU A 69 11.78 -0.47 -1.97
C GLU A 69 12.43 -1.83 -1.61
N GLY A 70 12.05 -2.42 -0.47
CA GLY A 70 12.58 -3.71 0.00
C GLY A 70 14.02 -3.67 0.51
N GLN A 71 14.61 -2.47 0.69
CA GLN A 71 15.98 -2.31 1.17
C GLN A 71 16.09 -2.65 2.65
N HIS A 72 17.12 -3.42 3.02
CA HIS A 72 17.35 -3.81 4.40
C HIS A 72 17.78 -2.64 5.28
N LEU A 73 17.08 -2.42 6.40
CA LEU A 73 17.41 -1.35 7.36
C LEU A 73 17.97 -1.88 8.69
N GLY A 74 17.69 -3.14 9.03
CA GLY A 74 18.34 -3.77 10.18
C GLY A 74 17.67 -5.02 10.72
N VAL A 75 18.36 -5.64 11.67
CA VAL A 75 17.94 -6.84 12.40
C VAL A 75 17.87 -6.49 13.88
N TYR A 76 16.72 -6.76 14.51
CA TYR A 76 16.46 -6.42 15.90
C TYR A 76 16.14 -7.69 16.69
N THR A 77 17.08 -8.11 17.53
CA THR A 77 16.97 -9.33 18.35
C THR A 77 16.28 -9.04 19.68
N LEU A 78 15.21 -9.77 20.02
CA LEU A 78 14.45 -9.62 21.25
C LEU A 78 15.12 -10.38 22.41
N GLN A 79 15.73 -9.67 23.35
CA GLN A 79 16.47 -10.31 24.44
C GLN A 79 15.58 -11.15 25.36
N ASN A 80 16.02 -12.38 25.63
CA ASN A 80 15.34 -13.37 26.51
C ASN A 80 13.97 -13.87 26.00
N CYS A 81 13.67 -13.70 24.72
CA CYS A 81 12.50 -14.29 24.07
C CYS A 81 12.89 -15.57 23.31
N SER A 82 11.96 -16.53 23.24
CA SER A 82 12.10 -17.70 22.38
C SER A 82 11.34 -17.49 21.07
N ALA A 83 11.95 -17.88 19.95
CA ALA A 83 11.25 -18.10 18.68
C ALA A 83 10.99 -19.59 18.53
N ARG A 84 9.71 -19.98 18.63
CA ARG A 84 9.28 -21.38 18.51
C ARG A 84 8.45 -21.56 17.24
N ASP A 85 7.37 -20.80 17.14
CA ASP A 85 6.38 -20.82 16.06
C ASP A 85 5.83 -19.40 16.05
N TRP A 86 6.63 -18.48 15.51
CA TRP A 86 6.32 -17.05 15.57
C TRP A 86 5.28 -16.77 14.52
N GLU A 87 4.10 -16.41 14.99
CA GLU A 87 3.01 -16.09 14.12
C GLU A 87 2.39 -14.76 14.49
N ASP A 88 2.40 -13.99 13.41
CA ASP A 88 2.01 -12.63 13.16
C ASP A 88 2.57 -11.52 14.09
N ILE A 89 2.58 -10.33 13.52
CA ILE A 89 3.05 -9.08 14.13
C ILE A 89 1.95 -8.01 14.03
N ALA A 90 1.73 -7.31 15.14
CA ALA A 90 0.82 -6.16 15.19
C ALA A 90 1.54 -4.92 15.69
N ILE A 91 1.02 -3.75 15.34
CA ILE A 91 1.51 -2.44 15.77
C ILE A 91 0.38 -1.61 16.39
N GLY A 92 0.73 -0.72 17.32
CA GLY A 92 -0.16 0.36 17.76
C GLY A 92 0.02 0.74 19.22
N PRO A 93 -1.03 1.27 19.88
CA PRO A 93 -0.90 1.84 21.22
C PRO A 93 -0.62 0.79 22.30
N GLY A 94 -0.09 1.25 23.43
CA GLY A 94 0.21 0.38 24.56
C GLY A 94 0.00 1.04 25.93
N PRO A 95 0.72 0.57 26.97
CA PRO A 95 0.53 1.07 28.34
C PRO A 95 0.99 2.52 28.54
N ASP A 96 1.97 2.98 27.76
CA ASP A 96 2.34 4.40 27.66
C ASP A 96 1.67 4.99 26.41
N GLU A 97 0.84 6.01 26.60
CA GLU A 97 0.07 6.63 25.51
C GLU A 97 0.94 7.47 24.57
N SER A 98 2.17 7.80 24.98
CA SER A 98 3.14 8.53 24.15
C SER A 98 4.01 7.64 23.27
N GLN A 99 3.80 6.32 23.31
CA GLN A 99 4.66 5.35 22.63
C GLN A 99 3.83 4.42 21.74
N THR A 100 4.39 4.12 20.57
CA THR A 100 3.94 3.01 19.72
C THR A 100 4.67 1.74 20.11
N TYR A 101 3.96 0.62 20.05
CA TYR A 101 4.45 -0.69 20.40
C TYR A 101 4.28 -1.67 19.25
N LEU A 102 5.26 -2.57 19.13
CA LEU A 102 5.14 -3.78 18.33
C LEU A 102 4.78 -4.97 19.23
N TYR A 103 4.00 -5.87 18.67
CA TYR A 103 3.49 -7.08 19.30
C TYR A 103 3.82 -8.25 18.39
N VAL A 104 4.59 -9.23 18.86
CA VAL A 104 4.94 -10.43 18.07
C VAL A 104 4.43 -11.67 18.78
N GLY A 105 3.70 -12.52 18.06
CA GLY A 105 3.11 -13.73 18.62
C GLY A 105 4.06 -14.92 18.54
N ASP A 106 4.19 -15.69 19.63
CA ASP A 106 4.63 -17.08 19.62
C ASP A 106 3.39 -17.96 19.82
N ILE A 107 2.47 -17.87 18.85
CA ILE A 107 1.09 -18.36 18.92
C ILE A 107 0.83 -19.56 18.01
N GLY A 108 1.69 -19.81 17.02
CA GLY A 108 1.65 -21.00 16.16
C GLY A 108 1.72 -22.29 16.97
N ASP A 109 1.08 -23.33 16.44
CA ASP A 109 1.15 -24.71 16.94
C ASP A 109 0.73 -25.74 15.90
N ASN A 110 1.53 -25.90 14.86
CA ASN A 110 1.18 -26.84 13.79
C ASN A 110 0.87 -28.27 14.31
N SER A 111 1.43 -28.68 15.45
CA SER A 111 1.17 -29.98 16.11
C SER A 111 0.19 -29.94 17.30
N SER A 112 -0.42 -28.79 17.62
CA SER A 112 -1.35 -28.59 18.74
C SER A 112 -0.85 -29.13 20.09
N GLN A 113 0.44 -28.94 20.39
CA GLN A 113 1.12 -29.60 21.50
C GLN A 113 1.47 -28.68 22.69
N TYR A 114 1.39 -27.36 22.52
CA TYR A 114 1.80 -26.39 23.52
C TYR A 114 0.60 -25.73 24.21
N GLU A 115 0.51 -25.92 25.53
CA GLU A 115 -0.55 -25.35 26.36
C GLU A 115 -0.44 -23.83 26.53
N ILE A 116 0.79 -23.30 26.53
CA ILE A 116 1.07 -21.88 26.78
C ILE A 116 1.62 -21.23 25.51
N LYS A 117 1.05 -20.09 25.16
CA LYS A 117 1.52 -19.19 24.10
C LYS A 117 2.02 -17.89 24.71
N ASN A 118 2.86 -17.17 23.98
CA ASN A 118 3.38 -15.88 24.41
C ASN A 118 3.13 -14.84 23.34
N ILE A 119 2.91 -13.60 23.77
CA ILE A 119 3.01 -12.41 22.92
C ILE A 119 4.10 -11.53 23.52
N PHE A 120 4.99 -11.04 22.67
CA PHE A 120 6.08 -10.15 23.03
C PHE A 120 5.71 -8.73 22.67
N ARG A 121 5.60 -7.85 23.67
CA ARG A 121 5.33 -6.42 23.47
C ARG A 121 6.57 -5.59 23.78
N PHE A 122 6.91 -4.66 22.91
CA PHE A 122 8.05 -3.76 23.09
C PHE A 122 7.83 -2.45 22.34
N ILE A 123 8.51 -1.39 22.78
CA ILE A 123 8.41 -0.08 22.11
C ILE A 123 9.02 -0.20 20.73
N GLU A 124 8.34 0.38 19.75
CA GLU A 124 8.81 0.46 18.37
C GLU A 124 10.18 1.19 18.30
N PRO A 125 11.22 0.54 17.75
CA PRO A 125 12.53 1.17 17.57
C PRO A 125 12.49 2.38 16.63
N ASN A 126 13.46 3.29 16.77
CA ASN A 126 13.66 4.38 15.81
C ASN A 126 14.47 3.85 14.62
N VAL A 127 13.99 4.08 13.41
CA VAL A 127 14.60 3.64 12.15
C VAL A 127 14.40 4.74 11.13
N GLU A 128 15.47 5.16 10.45
CA GLU A 128 15.32 6.05 9.29
C GLU A 128 15.23 5.19 8.02
N SER A 129 14.34 5.52 7.08
CA SER A 129 14.14 4.76 5.83
C SER A 129 15.37 4.69 4.93
N ASN A 130 16.34 5.59 5.13
CA ASN A 130 17.62 5.64 4.40
C ASN A 130 18.82 5.17 5.23
N GLN A 131 18.60 4.61 6.41
CA GLN A 131 19.71 4.21 7.28
C GLN A 131 20.48 3.01 6.71
N SER A 132 21.77 2.92 7.06
CA SER A 132 22.52 1.69 6.83
C SER A 132 22.06 0.57 7.78
N PRO A 133 22.06 -0.69 7.35
CA PRO A 133 21.69 -1.84 8.18
C PRO A 133 22.34 -1.85 9.57
N VAL A 134 21.53 -1.95 10.61
CA VAL A 134 21.98 -2.13 11.99
C VAL A 134 21.70 -3.55 12.50
N ASN A 135 22.47 -3.98 13.51
CA ASN A 135 22.14 -5.17 14.29
C ASN A 135 21.98 -4.74 15.75
N GLU A 136 20.75 -4.73 16.24
CA GLU A 136 20.41 -4.24 17.58
C GLU A 136 19.83 -5.37 18.44
N THR A 137 20.03 -5.25 19.75
CA THR A 137 19.37 -6.11 20.74
C THR A 137 18.38 -5.27 21.53
N LEU A 138 17.10 -5.61 21.44
CA LEU A 138 16.03 -4.97 22.17
C LEU A 138 15.93 -5.55 23.58
N TYR A 139 15.74 -4.68 24.56
CA TYR A 139 15.61 -5.03 25.97
C TYR A 139 14.25 -4.59 26.51
N ASN A 140 13.90 -5.06 27.72
CA ASN A 140 12.64 -4.74 28.39
C ASN A 140 11.39 -5.19 27.62
N ILE A 141 11.46 -6.40 27.06
CA ILE A 141 10.33 -7.02 26.37
C ILE A 141 9.31 -7.49 27.39
N ASP A 142 8.08 -7.00 27.26
CA ASP A 142 6.93 -7.51 28.01
C ASP A 142 6.54 -8.89 27.45
N ILE A 143 6.36 -9.87 28.33
CA ILE A 143 5.90 -11.22 27.95
C ILE A 143 4.48 -11.42 28.46
N ILE A 144 3.53 -11.49 27.54
CA ILE A 144 2.11 -11.76 27.80
C ILE A 144 1.89 -13.25 27.57
N ALA A 145 1.81 -14.03 28.66
CA ALA A 145 1.59 -15.47 28.58
C ALA A 145 0.09 -15.79 28.60
N LEU A 146 -0.37 -16.66 27.71
CA LEU A 146 -1.78 -17.02 27.57
C LEU A 146 -1.98 -18.52 27.38
N GLN A 147 -3.19 -18.98 27.71
CA GLN A 147 -3.69 -20.32 27.46
C GLN A 147 -5.12 -20.24 26.94
N TYR A 148 -5.39 -20.83 25.77
CA TYR A 148 -6.72 -20.87 25.19
C TYR A 148 -7.70 -21.63 26.11
N PRO A 149 -8.90 -21.09 26.38
CA PRO A 149 -9.85 -21.67 27.33
C PRO A 149 -10.46 -23.00 26.87
N ASP A 150 -10.39 -23.30 25.58
CA ASP A 150 -11.06 -24.41 24.88
C ASP A 150 -10.06 -25.40 24.24
N GLY A 151 -8.83 -25.44 24.76
CA GLY A 151 -7.76 -26.36 24.38
C GLY A 151 -6.74 -25.74 23.45
N ASN A 152 -5.64 -26.46 23.17
CA ASN A 152 -4.57 -25.95 22.32
C ASN A 152 -5.10 -25.53 20.94
N ARG A 153 -4.59 -24.40 20.45
CA ARG A 153 -4.88 -23.88 19.12
C ARG A 153 -3.58 -23.57 18.40
N ASP A 154 -3.66 -23.72 17.09
CA ASP A 154 -2.74 -23.22 16.09
C ASP A 154 -3.32 -21.91 15.60
N ALA A 155 -2.60 -20.80 15.77
CA ALA A 155 -3.08 -19.46 15.45
C ALA A 155 -2.01 -18.73 14.66
N GLU A 156 -2.47 -17.95 13.68
CA GLU A 156 -1.65 -17.40 12.59
C GLU A 156 -1.94 -15.90 12.42
N THR A 157 -2.64 -15.30 13.37
CA THR A 157 -3.10 -13.93 13.22
C THR A 157 -3.12 -13.29 14.57
N LEU A 158 -2.45 -12.16 14.63
CA LEU A 158 -2.31 -11.31 15.81
C LEU A 158 -2.66 -9.90 15.37
N MET A 159 -3.71 -9.34 15.96
CA MET A 159 -4.12 -7.96 15.69
C MET A 159 -4.22 -7.18 17.00
N LEU A 160 -4.14 -5.86 16.90
CA LEU A 160 -4.34 -4.94 18.01
C LEU A 160 -5.50 -4.01 17.70
N ASP A 161 -6.50 -3.93 18.58
CA ASP A 161 -7.55 -2.91 18.47
C ASP A 161 -7.00 -1.57 18.98
N PRO A 162 -6.78 -0.56 18.12
CA PRO A 162 -6.18 0.72 18.55
C PRO A 162 -7.09 1.50 19.50
N LEU A 163 -8.41 1.28 19.45
CA LEU A 163 -9.38 2.00 20.28
C LEU A 163 -9.41 1.50 21.73
N THR A 164 -9.18 0.21 21.94
CA THR A 164 -9.29 -0.43 23.26
C THR A 164 -7.96 -0.95 23.79
N LYS A 165 -6.93 -1.07 22.94
CA LYS A 165 -5.63 -1.72 23.21
C LYS A 165 -5.76 -3.22 23.48
N ASP A 166 -6.90 -3.79 23.12
CA ASP A 166 -7.18 -5.22 23.21
C ASP A 166 -6.40 -5.97 22.13
N ILE A 167 -5.90 -7.16 22.47
CA ILE A 167 -5.21 -8.02 21.50
C ILE A 167 -6.19 -9.06 20.99
N ILE A 168 -6.29 -9.20 19.66
CA ILE A 168 -7.15 -10.18 18.99
C ILE A 168 -6.28 -11.29 18.40
N ILE A 169 -6.70 -12.54 18.58
CA ILE A 169 -6.01 -13.72 18.03
C ILE A 169 -7.00 -14.54 17.21
N VAL A 170 -6.62 -14.97 16.02
CA VAL A 170 -7.44 -15.82 15.14
C VAL A 170 -6.76 -17.17 14.91
N SER A 171 -7.51 -18.26 15.06
CA SER A 171 -7.00 -19.61 14.84
C SER A 171 -6.93 -19.99 13.35
N LYS A 172 -6.09 -20.96 12.98
CA LYS A 172 -5.76 -21.27 11.57
C LYS A 172 -6.83 -22.04 10.81
N ARG A 173 -7.35 -23.13 11.41
CA ARG A 173 -7.79 -24.31 10.62
C ARG A 173 -8.98 -25.09 11.14
N GLU A 174 -9.63 -24.61 12.20
CA GLU A 174 -10.90 -25.18 12.65
C GLU A 174 -11.99 -24.93 11.59
N GLU A 175 -12.98 -25.83 11.48
CA GLU A 175 -14.14 -25.63 10.59
C GLU A 175 -14.85 -24.30 10.88
N PHE A 176 -14.97 -23.98 12.17
CA PHE A 176 -15.32 -22.64 12.61
C PHE A 176 -14.09 -22.03 13.25
N ILE A 177 -13.47 -21.07 12.57
CA ILE A 177 -12.31 -20.33 13.04
C ILE A 177 -12.65 -19.59 14.33
N HIS A 178 -11.80 -19.73 15.34
CA HIS A 178 -11.99 -19.14 16.66
C HIS A 178 -11.30 -17.77 16.72
N ILE A 179 -12.04 -16.76 17.20
CA ILE A 179 -11.53 -15.40 17.38
C ILE A 179 -11.55 -15.07 18.87
N TYR A 180 -10.37 -14.80 19.42
CA TYR A 180 -10.16 -14.56 20.84
C TYR A 180 -9.81 -13.09 21.11
N ASN A 181 -10.22 -12.61 22.28
CA ASN A 181 -9.85 -11.28 22.79
C ASN A 181 -9.03 -11.39 24.08
N ILE A 182 -7.97 -10.60 24.19
CA ILE A 182 -7.21 -10.38 25.43
C ILE A 182 -7.37 -8.90 25.84
N PRO A 183 -8.28 -8.61 26.78
CA PRO A 183 -8.57 -7.25 27.17
C PRO A 183 -7.36 -6.50 27.76
N PHE A 184 -7.24 -5.22 27.44
CA PHE A 184 -6.32 -4.32 28.12
C PHE A 184 -6.84 -4.00 29.54
N PRO A 185 -5.96 -3.90 30.57
CA PRO A 185 -4.51 -4.09 30.54
C PRO A 185 -4.09 -5.56 30.63
N GLN A 186 -3.17 -5.99 29.76
CA GLN A 186 -2.60 -7.34 29.79
C GLN A 186 -1.54 -7.49 30.89
N ASN A 187 -1.49 -8.66 31.53
CA ASN A 187 -0.50 -8.98 32.56
C ASN A 187 0.84 -9.41 31.93
N THR A 188 1.95 -8.81 32.37
CA THR A 188 3.31 -9.11 31.87
C THR A 188 4.24 -9.69 32.96
N THR A 189 3.67 -10.06 34.11
CA THR A 189 4.41 -10.53 35.30
C THR A 189 4.46 -12.06 35.44
N GLY A 190 4.20 -12.78 34.34
CA GLY A 190 4.21 -14.25 34.29
C GLY A 190 2.92 -14.93 34.78
N THR A 191 1.83 -14.18 34.96
CA THR A 191 0.50 -14.78 35.16
C THR A 191 -0.06 -15.20 33.81
N ILE A 192 -0.56 -16.43 33.72
CA ILE A 192 -1.21 -16.94 32.50
C ILE A 192 -2.59 -16.29 32.38
N LEU A 193 -2.83 -15.66 31.23
CA LEU A 193 -4.12 -15.11 30.83
C LEU A 193 -4.96 -16.17 30.11
N PHE A 194 -6.27 -16.02 30.17
CA PHE A 194 -7.24 -16.85 29.45
C PHE A 194 -8.03 -15.93 28.52
N PRO A 195 -7.72 -15.90 27.21
CA PRO A 195 -8.43 -15.07 26.25
C PRO A 195 -9.93 -15.42 26.21
N ASP A 196 -10.78 -14.41 26.01
CA ASP A 196 -12.21 -14.60 25.82
C ASP A 196 -12.48 -15.03 24.38
N LEU A 197 -13.17 -16.15 24.16
CA LEU A 197 -13.66 -16.52 22.82
C LEU A 197 -14.83 -15.60 22.47
N ILE A 198 -14.60 -14.62 21.59
CA ILE A 198 -15.56 -13.55 21.28
C ILE A 198 -16.39 -13.85 20.04
N HIS A 199 -15.85 -14.64 19.10
CA HIS A 199 -16.55 -15.02 17.89
C HIS A 199 -16.05 -16.36 17.34
N THR A 200 -16.88 -16.99 16.51
CA THR A 200 -16.50 -18.16 15.71
C THR A 200 -17.09 -17.99 14.32
N MET A 201 -16.28 -18.14 13.28
CA MET A 201 -16.69 -17.86 11.91
C MET A 201 -16.28 -18.97 10.96
N ASP A 202 -17.15 -19.28 10.02
CA ASP A 202 -16.84 -20.17 8.91
C ASP A 202 -16.68 -19.30 7.66
N PHE A 203 -15.42 -19.04 7.29
CA PHE A 203 -15.07 -18.21 6.14
C PHE A 203 -15.35 -18.93 4.81
N TYR A 204 -15.38 -20.27 4.84
CA TYR A 204 -15.60 -21.11 3.67
C TYR A 204 -16.52 -22.31 3.97
N PRO A 205 -17.84 -22.11 4.06
CA PRO A 205 -18.77 -23.15 4.51
C PRO A 205 -18.87 -24.41 3.65
N ASP A 206 -18.30 -24.34 2.44
CA ASP A 206 -18.28 -25.43 1.46
C ASP A 206 -16.85 -25.81 1.01
N ASP A 207 -15.81 -25.22 1.60
CA ASP A 207 -14.40 -25.55 1.29
C ASP A 207 -13.60 -25.89 2.56
N SER A 208 -13.21 -27.16 2.65
CA SER A 208 -12.36 -27.68 3.73
C SER A 208 -10.91 -27.91 3.26
N SER A 209 -10.50 -27.27 2.16
CA SER A 209 -9.14 -27.37 1.64
C SER A 209 -8.15 -26.65 2.55
N ASP A 210 -6.87 -27.03 2.46
CA ASP A 210 -5.82 -26.34 3.21
C ASP A 210 -5.64 -24.88 2.76
N LEU A 211 -6.16 -24.51 1.58
CA LEU A 211 -6.14 -23.15 1.04
C LEU A 211 -7.18 -22.21 1.70
N ALA A 212 -8.13 -22.78 2.45
CA ALA A 212 -9.15 -22.02 3.19
C ALA A 212 -8.67 -21.56 4.57
N ARG A 213 -7.46 -21.97 5.00
CA ARG A 213 -6.89 -21.63 6.31
C ARG A 213 -6.60 -20.14 6.43
N ILE A 214 -6.80 -19.59 7.62
CA ILE A 214 -6.47 -18.21 7.98
C ILE A 214 -5.00 -18.13 8.33
N VAL A 215 -4.31 -17.11 7.82
CA VAL A 215 -2.84 -16.98 7.88
C VAL A 215 -2.35 -15.62 8.34
N ALA A 216 -3.19 -14.58 8.36
CA ALA A 216 -2.83 -13.25 8.86
C ALA A 216 -4.07 -12.37 9.03
N GLY A 217 -3.89 -11.19 9.59
CA GLY A 217 -4.91 -10.16 9.65
C GLY A 217 -4.38 -8.90 10.32
N ASP A 218 -5.07 -7.78 10.07
CA ASP A 218 -4.71 -6.51 10.67
C ASP A 218 -5.94 -5.62 10.89
N ILE A 219 -5.84 -4.69 11.83
CA ILE A 219 -6.87 -3.68 12.12
C ILE A 219 -6.29 -2.32 11.73
N SER A 220 -7.06 -1.53 10.96
CA SER A 220 -6.63 -0.22 10.51
C SER A 220 -6.26 0.69 11.69
N ARG A 221 -5.39 1.68 11.47
CA ARG A 221 -4.86 2.56 12.53
C ARG A 221 -5.95 3.32 13.29
N ASP A 222 -7.00 3.72 12.60
CA ASP A 222 -8.19 4.37 13.15
C ASP A 222 -9.18 3.37 13.80
N GLY A 223 -8.96 2.07 13.61
CA GLY A 223 -9.72 0.96 14.15
C GLY A 223 -11.04 0.69 13.44
N THR A 224 -11.31 1.31 12.29
CA THR A 224 -12.59 1.24 11.57
C THR A 224 -12.70 0.08 10.59
N GLU A 225 -11.60 -0.56 10.21
CA GLU A 225 -11.58 -1.64 9.23
C GLU A 225 -10.72 -2.82 9.74
N ILE A 226 -11.13 -4.04 9.39
CA ILE A 226 -10.46 -5.28 9.80
C ILE A 226 -10.21 -6.12 8.56
N LEU A 227 -8.95 -6.55 8.37
CA LEU A 227 -8.57 -7.53 7.36
C LEU A 227 -8.28 -8.88 8.03
N ILE A 228 -8.73 -9.96 7.39
CA ILE A 228 -8.35 -11.33 7.76
C ILE A 228 -7.98 -12.04 6.45
N LYS A 229 -6.78 -12.58 6.36
CA LYS A 229 -6.25 -13.23 5.17
C LYS A 229 -6.31 -14.75 5.29
N SER A 230 -6.76 -15.40 4.22
CA SER A 230 -6.46 -16.81 3.93
C SER A 230 -5.43 -16.91 2.81
N TYR A 231 -4.97 -18.12 2.47
CA TYR A 231 -4.09 -18.29 1.31
C TYR A 231 -4.72 -17.84 -0.03
N THR A 232 -6.05 -17.70 -0.09
CA THR A 232 -6.80 -17.48 -1.34
C THR A 232 -7.50 -16.13 -1.42
N HIS A 233 -7.90 -15.54 -0.29
CA HIS A 233 -8.64 -14.27 -0.27
C HIS A 233 -8.24 -13.46 0.96
N ILE A 234 -8.45 -12.14 0.87
CA ILE A 234 -8.43 -11.23 2.01
C ILE A 234 -9.88 -10.80 2.28
N PHE A 235 -10.36 -11.08 3.48
CA PHE A 235 -11.67 -10.71 3.96
C PHE A 235 -11.61 -9.36 4.64
N HIS A 236 -12.57 -8.49 4.34
CA HIS A 236 -12.70 -7.17 4.93
C HIS A 236 -14.00 -7.07 5.74
N PHE A 237 -13.91 -6.42 6.91
CA PHE A 237 -15.03 -6.10 7.77
C PHE A 237 -14.99 -4.63 8.19
N PRO A 238 -16.04 -3.84 7.90
CA PRO A 238 -16.16 -2.51 8.46
C PRO A 238 -16.57 -2.60 9.94
N ARG A 239 -16.07 -1.67 10.76
CA ARG A 239 -16.45 -1.44 12.14
C ARG A 239 -17.06 -0.04 12.25
N TYR A 240 -18.36 0.00 12.54
CA TYR A 240 -19.06 1.26 12.76
C TYR A 240 -18.81 1.81 14.15
N GLU A 241 -19.09 3.11 14.31
CA GLU A 241 -18.94 3.84 15.57
C GLU A 241 -19.58 3.07 16.75
N ASN A 242 -18.86 3.01 17.86
CA ASN A 242 -19.27 2.32 19.10
C ASN A 242 -19.45 0.79 19.00
N GLN A 243 -19.02 0.14 17.91
CA GLN A 243 -18.98 -1.32 17.84
C GLN A 243 -17.71 -1.89 18.50
N SER A 244 -17.85 -3.04 19.15
CA SER A 244 -16.71 -3.91 19.47
C SER A 244 -16.26 -4.71 18.24
N ILE A 245 -15.04 -5.25 18.28
CA ILE A 245 -14.55 -6.18 17.24
C ILE A 245 -15.53 -7.33 16.99
N ALA A 246 -16.06 -7.94 18.07
CA ALA A 246 -17.05 -9.01 17.96
C ALA A 246 -18.34 -8.60 17.24
N GLN A 247 -18.74 -7.33 17.33
CA GLN A 247 -19.89 -6.79 16.59
C GLN A 247 -19.52 -6.48 15.14
N ALA A 248 -18.33 -5.91 14.90
CA ALA A 248 -17.83 -5.62 13.56
C ALA A 248 -17.76 -6.88 12.69
N LEU A 249 -17.30 -8.00 13.27
CA LEU A 249 -17.24 -9.31 12.60
C LEU A 249 -18.62 -9.90 12.24
N THR A 250 -19.72 -9.28 12.66
CA THR A 250 -21.09 -9.65 12.24
C THR A 250 -21.64 -8.75 11.14
N ASN A 251 -20.94 -7.68 10.78
CA ASN A 251 -21.27 -6.85 9.63
C ASN A 251 -21.04 -7.65 8.32
N THR A 252 -21.47 -7.08 7.19
CA THR A 252 -21.26 -7.70 5.89
C THR A 252 -19.77 -7.87 5.63
N MET A 253 -19.32 -9.12 5.56
CA MET A 253 -17.99 -9.48 5.10
C MET A 253 -17.90 -9.27 3.59
N THR A 254 -16.89 -8.54 3.14
CA THR A 254 -16.51 -8.41 1.73
C THR A 254 -15.17 -9.08 1.47
N MET A 255 -14.83 -9.28 0.20
CA MET A 255 -13.49 -9.70 -0.22
C MET A 255 -12.85 -8.53 -0.96
N VAL A 256 -11.60 -8.24 -0.63
CA VAL A 256 -10.81 -7.21 -1.32
C VAL A 256 -9.93 -7.84 -2.38
N GLU A 257 -9.38 -7.02 -3.27
CA GLU A 257 -8.51 -7.47 -4.35
C GLU A 257 -7.32 -8.26 -3.81
N TYR A 258 -7.03 -9.43 -4.35
CA TYR A 258 -5.90 -10.21 -3.88
C TYR A 258 -5.45 -11.21 -4.93
N MET A 259 -4.16 -11.20 -5.20
CA MET A 259 -3.54 -12.18 -6.08
C MET A 259 -2.78 -13.16 -5.22
N MET A 260 -3.15 -14.44 -5.31
CA MET A 260 -2.51 -15.50 -4.54
C MET A 260 -1.00 -15.51 -4.75
N GLU A 261 -0.27 -15.44 -3.64
CA GLU A 261 1.18 -15.47 -3.60
C GLU A 261 1.67 -16.89 -3.27
N PRO A 262 2.85 -17.30 -3.75
CA PRO A 262 3.53 -18.47 -3.23
C PRO A 262 3.76 -18.31 -1.73
N GLN A 263 3.04 -19.08 -0.91
CA GLN A 263 3.14 -18.98 0.55
C GLN A 263 2.91 -17.54 1.07
N GLY A 264 1.90 -16.85 0.54
CA GLY A 264 1.52 -15.52 1.07
C GLY A 264 0.86 -15.63 2.43
N GLU A 265 1.59 -15.32 3.50
CA GLU A 265 1.16 -15.50 4.89
C GLU A 265 1.07 -14.20 5.68
N ALA A 266 1.13 -13.04 5.01
CA ALA A 266 1.10 -11.75 5.70
C ALA A 266 0.18 -10.74 5.01
N VAL A 267 -0.48 -9.91 5.82
CA VAL A 267 -1.22 -8.71 5.41
C VAL A 267 -1.08 -7.64 6.49
N GLY A 268 -0.91 -6.38 6.11
CA GLY A 268 -0.85 -5.26 7.04
C GLY A 268 -1.38 -3.98 6.40
N TRP A 269 -2.11 -3.16 7.14
CA TRP A 269 -2.61 -1.89 6.64
C TRP A 269 -1.47 -0.89 6.38
N HIS A 270 -1.65 -0.04 5.37
CA HIS A 270 -0.87 1.19 5.28
C HIS A 270 -1.18 2.04 6.53
N PRO A 271 -0.17 2.62 7.22
CA PRO A 271 -0.39 3.45 8.41
C PRO A 271 -1.38 4.60 8.20
N ASP A 272 -1.42 5.13 6.98
CA ASP A 272 -2.28 6.25 6.57
C ASP A 272 -3.60 5.81 5.91
N GLY A 273 -3.90 4.50 5.88
CA GLY A 273 -5.20 3.99 5.39
C GLY A 273 -5.39 3.98 3.86
N VAL A 274 -4.39 4.43 3.10
CA VAL A 274 -4.40 4.52 1.62
C VAL A 274 -4.30 3.17 0.89
N GLY A 275 -4.28 2.05 1.62
CA GLY A 275 -4.18 0.70 1.05
C GLY A 275 -3.71 -0.32 2.08
N TYR A 276 -3.34 -1.51 1.62
CA TYR A 276 -2.69 -2.51 2.46
C TYR A 276 -1.58 -3.23 1.69
N PHE A 277 -0.71 -3.86 2.45
CA PHE A 277 0.44 -4.59 1.94
C PHE A 277 0.28 -6.09 2.17
N THR A 278 0.89 -6.87 1.29
CA THR A 278 1.19 -8.27 1.54
C THR A 278 2.66 -8.55 1.28
N ILE A 279 3.17 -9.61 1.90
CA ILE A 279 4.52 -10.10 1.67
C ILE A 279 4.46 -11.62 1.55
N SER A 280 5.24 -12.16 0.60
CA SER A 280 5.33 -13.60 0.32
C SER A 280 6.54 -14.24 1.00
N GLU A 281 6.52 -15.54 1.25
CA GLU A 281 7.77 -16.28 1.50
C GLU A 281 8.61 -16.45 0.23
N GLU A 282 9.87 -16.84 0.40
CA GLU A 282 10.69 -17.33 -0.71
C GLU A 282 10.33 -18.79 -1.01
N ALA A 283 9.60 -19.03 -2.11
CA ALA A 283 9.17 -20.37 -2.48
C ALA A 283 9.44 -20.67 -3.96
N SER A 284 9.92 -21.88 -4.25
CA SER A 284 10.13 -22.36 -5.63
C SER A 284 11.06 -21.47 -6.50
N ASN A 285 12.08 -20.86 -5.89
CA ASN A 285 12.97 -19.85 -6.49
C ASN A 285 12.28 -18.52 -6.85
N ILE A 286 11.11 -18.25 -6.29
CA ILE A 286 10.47 -16.94 -6.36
C ILE A 286 10.92 -16.19 -5.10
N PRO A 287 11.62 -15.05 -5.23
CA PRO A 287 12.07 -14.27 -4.09
C PRO A 287 10.89 -13.69 -3.31
N CYS A 288 11.16 -13.24 -2.09
CA CYS A 288 10.20 -12.52 -1.25
C CYS A 288 9.96 -11.12 -1.83
N HIS A 289 8.70 -10.73 -2.04
CA HIS A 289 8.32 -9.41 -2.59
C HIS A 289 7.38 -8.67 -1.64
N LEU A 290 7.46 -7.34 -1.65
CA LEU A 290 6.44 -6.47 -1.07
C LEU A 290 5.40 -6.14 -2.14
N TYR A 291 4.14 -6.46 -1.87
CA TYR A 291 3.03 -6.09 -2.74
C TYR A 291 2.14 -5.06 -2.05
N PHE A 292 1.70 -4.07 -2.80
CA PHE A 292 0.79 -3.03 -2.33
C PHE A 292 -0.52 -3.07 -3.11
N TYR A 293 -1.62 -2.88 -2.40
CA TYR A 293 -2.97 -2.78 -2.93
C TYR A 293 -3.53 -1.41 -2.57
N PRO A 294 -3.48 -0.44 -3.51
CA PRO A 294 -3.92 0.92 -3.23
C PRO A 294 -5.43 0.96 -3.02
N ARG A 295 -5.90 1.82 -2.12
CA ARG A 295 -7.30 2.23 -2.08
C ARG A 295 -7.50 3.23 -3.22
N ILE A 296 -8.39 2.91 -4.16
CA ILE A 296 -8.60 3.74 -5.37
C ILE A 296 -9.78 4.70 -5.23
N VAL A 297 -10.43 4.70 -4.06
CA VAL A 297 -11.50 5.62 -3.68
C VAL A 297 -11.08 6.28 -2.36
N GLY A 298 -10.96 7.60 -2.34
CA GLY A 298 -10.49 8.34 -1.16
C GLY A 298 -10.29 9.82 -1.46
N CYS A 299 -9.75 10.57 -0.50
CA CYS A 299 -9.49 11.99 -0.70
C CYS A 299 -8.49 12.24 -1.86
N MET A 300 -8.89 13.07 -2.82
CA MET A 300 -8.07 13.48 -3.96
C MET A 300 -7.46 14.89 -3.80
N ASP A 301 -7.74 15.58 -2.70
CA ASP A 301 -7.21 16.92 -2.42
C ASP A 301 -5.81 16.81 -1.78
N GLN A 302 -4.77 17.27 -2.49
CA GLN A 302 -3.38 17.22 -2.02
C GLN A 302 -3.11 18.03 -0.75
N ASN A 303 -4.02 18.95 -0.39
CA ASN A 303 -3.91 19.78 0.81
C ASN A 303 -4.61 19.15 2.03
N ALA A 304 -5.25 18.01 1.88
CA ALA A 304 -5.89 17.31 2.99
C ALA A 304 -4.90 16.42 3.75
N ASP A 305 -5.04 16.34 5.07
CA ASP A 305 -4.20 15.50 5.93
C ASP A 305 -4.30 14.01 5.58
N ASN A 306 -5.41 13.60 4.96
CA ASN A 306 -5.68 12.24 4.51
C ASN A 306 -5.68 12.09 2.98
N TYR A 307 -4.96 12.98 2.28
CA TYR A 307 -4.73 12.86 0.84
C TYR A 307 -4.27 11.46 0.47
N ASN A 308 -4.90 10.88 -0.54
CA ASN A 308 -4.54 9.58 -1.07
C ASN A 308 -4.01 9.74 -2.50
N PRO A 309 -2.69 9.65 -2.72
CA PRO A 309 -2.09 9.79 -4.05
C PRO A 309 -2.50 8.67 -5.02
N TYR A 310 -3.15 7.62 -4.53
CA TYR A 310 -3.65 6.50 -5.33
C TYR A 310 -5.15 6.56 -5.61
N ALA A 311 -5.85 7.57 -5.10
CA ALA A 311 -7.29 7.73 -5.33
C ALA A 311 -7.56 8.11 -6.79
N LEU A 312 -8.45 7.36 -7.44
CA LEU A 312 -8.95 7.63 -8.79
C LEU A 312 -10.37 8.23 -8.76
N GLU A 313 -11.06 8.12 -7.62
CA GLU A 313 -12.38 8.68 -7.38
C GLU A 313 -12.47 9.29 -5.97
N ASP A 314 -12.91 10.56 -5.89
CA ASP A 314 -13.13 11.26 -4.62
C ASP A 314 -14.39 10.75 -3.91
N ASP A 315 -14.27 10.44 -2.63
CA ASP A 315 -15.36 10.02 -1.76
C ASP A 315 -15.86 11.11 -0.82
N GLY A 316 -15.27 12.30 -0.88
CA GLY A 316 -15.58 13.44 -0.02
C GLY A 316 -15.13 13.23 1.43
N SER A 317 -14.13 12.36 1.66
CA SER A 317 -13.54 12.12 2.98
C SER A 317 -12.42 13.09 3.35
N CYS A 318 -12.05 14.03 2.48
CA CYS A 318 -10.93 14.94 2.70
C CYS A 318 -10.98 15.67 4.05
N GLU A 319 -9.94 15.47 4.86
CA GLU A 319 -9.70 16.11 6.15
C GLU A 319 -8.81 17.33 5.93
N ILE A 320 -9.41 18.50 5.69
CA ILE A 320 -8.67 19.74 5.44
C ILE A 320 -8.36 20.42 6.79
N PRO A 321 -7.09 20.73 7.11
CA PRO A 321 -6.73 21.45 8.33
C PRO A 321 -7.57 22.70 8.55
N GLY A 322 -8.26 22.74 9.68
CA GLY A 322 -9.11 23.85 10.09
C GLY A 322 -10.53 23.88 9.53
N ASP A 323 -10.91 22.98 8.61
CA ASP A 323 -12.29 22.80 8.15
C ASP A 323 -13.05 21.80 9.07
N ILE A 324 -13.32 22.26 10.28
CA ILE A 324 -13.91 21.43 11.36
C ILE A 324 -15.36 21.04 11.02
N ASN A 325 -16.00 21.77 10.11
CA ASN A 325 -17.37 21.50 9.70
C ASN A 325 -17.48 20.64 8.43
N GLY A 326 -16.38 20.42 7.72
CA GLY A 326 -16.26 19.57 6.54
C GLY A 326 -17.01 20.13 5.34
N ASP A 327 -17.08 21.46 5.18
CA ASP A 327 -17.73 22.11 4.03
C ASP A 327 -16.77 22.60 2.94
N GLY A 328 -15.48 22.27 3.09
CA GLY A 328 -14.38 22.64 2.22
C GLY A 328 -13.92 24.08 2.40
N GLN A 329 -14.35 24.80 3.46
CA GLN A 329 -14.04 26.21 3.65
C GLN A 329 -13.68 26.57 5.09
N ILE A 330 -12.44 27.00 5.31
CA ILE A 330 -12.02 27.55 6.62
C ILE A 330 -12.65 28.93 6.82
N ASN A 331 -13.62 29.04 7.73
CA ASN A 331 -14.34 30.27 7.99
C ASN A 331 -14.72 30.45 9.48
N ILE A 332 -15.55 31.45 9.77
CA ILE A 332 -15.95 31.75 11.15
C ILE A 332 -16.75 30.63 11.82
N ILE A 333 -17.38 29.74 11.03
CA ILE A 333 -18.11 28.59 11.54
C ILE A 333 -17.14 27.59 12.17
N ASP A 334 -15.99 27.34 11.55
CA ASP A 334 -14.96 26.43 12.06
C ASP A 334 -14.38 26.93 13.37
N ILE A 335 -14.07 28.22 13.45
CA ILE A 335 -13.63 28.85 14.72
C ILE A 335 -14.68 28.65 15.82
N VAL A 336 -15.98 28.78 15.50
CA VAL A 336 -17.05 28.57 16.47
C VAL A 336 -17.13 27.10 16.90
N MET A 337 -16.90 26.16 15.99
CA MET A 337 -16.88 24.72 16.27
C MET A 337 -15.65 24.33 17.10
N ALA A 338 -14.45 24.78 16.75
CA ALA A 338 -13.24 24.63 17.53
C ALA A 338 -13.44 25.09 18.98
N VAL A 339 -14.06 26.26 19.18
CA VAL A 339 -14.37 26.77 20.53
C VAL A 339 -15.35 25.86 21.27
N ASP A 340 -16.37 25.31 20.60
CA ASP A 340 -17.32 24.37 21.24
C ASP A 340 -16.64 23.05 21.64
N LEU A 341 -15.75 22.52 20.79
CA LEU A 341 -14.95 21.32 21.06
C LEU A 341 -14.03 21.54 22.28
N ILE A 342 -13.28 22.64 22.32
CA ILE A 342 -12.42 23.02 23.45
C ILE A 342 -13.25 23.13 24.75
N LEU A 343 -14.42 23.79 24.69
CA LEU A 343 -15.30 23.94 25.85
C LEU A 343 -15.95 22.62 26.28
N GLY A 344 -16.15 21.70 25.34
CA GLY A 344 -16.63 20.33 25.54
C GLY A 344 -15.56 19.36 26.03
N ASN A 345 -14.28 19.76 25.99
CA ASN A 345 -13.13 18.86 26.18
C ASN A 345 -13.16 17.67 25.20
N ASN A 346 -13.58 17.97 23.96
CA ASN A 346 -13.50 17.06 22.83
C ASN A 346 -12.28 17.45 21.99
N TYR A 347 -11.65 16.46 21.38
CA TYR A 347 -10.54 16.64 20.45
C TYR A 347 -11.04 16.37 19.03
N ASP A 348 -10.46 17.08 18.07
CA ASP A 348 -10.72 16.96 16.65
C ASP A 348 -9.38 17.19 15.94
N VAL A 349 -9.03 16.31 15.00
CA VAL A 349 -7.69 16.29 14.39
C VAL A 349 -7.50 17.49 13.46
N VAL A 350 -8.45 17.75 12.56
CA VAL A 350 -8.39 18.93 11.67
C VAL A 350 -8.49 20.24 12.45
N GLY A 351 -9.08 20.24 13.65
CA GLY A 351 -9.06 21.38 14.54
C GLY A 351 -7.70 21.69 15.17
N ASP A 352 -6.80 20.71 15.32
CA ASP A 352 -5.46 20.85 15.91
C ASP A 352 -4.44 21.34 14.88
N VAL A 353 -4.70 22.53 14.33
CA VAL A 353 -4.00 23.10 13.16
C VAL A 353 -2.51 23.39 13.33
N ASN A 354 -1.95 23.16 14.52
CA ASN A 354 -0.51 23.27 14.78
C ASN A 354 0.15 21.91 15.10
N GLU A 355 -0.64 20.83 15.08
CA GLU A 355 -0.25 19.44 15.30
C GLU A 355 0.53 19.18 16.60
N ASP A 356 0.29 19.98 17.65
CA ASP A 356 0.94 19.78 18.96
C ASP A 356 0.26 18.71 19.83
N GLY A 357 -0.80 18.09 19.30
CA GLY A 357 -1.63 17.06 19.93
C GLY A 357 -2.62 17.65 20.93
N GLN A 358 -2.91 18.95 20.88
CA GLN A 358 -3.83 19.63 21.79
C GLN A 358 -4.64 20.71 21.09
N LEU A 359 -5.90 20.40 20.76
CA LEU A 359 -6.88 21.41 20.40
C LEU A 359 -7.12 22.43 21.54
N ASN A 360 -6.60 23.65 21.39
CA ASN A 360 -6.57 24.70 22.40
C ASN A 360 -6.66 26.13 21.82
N VAL A 361 -6.36 27.15 22.64
CA VAL A 361 -6.51 28.56 22.23
C VAL A 361 -5.48 28.99 21.18
N ILE A 362 -4.37 28.28 21.06
CA ILE A 362 -3.35 28.55 20.04
C ILE A 362 -3.93 28.23 18.66
N ASP A 363 -4.64 27.13 18.52
CA ASP A 363 -5.31 26.68 17.30
C ASP A 363 -6.39 27.68 16.88
N ILE A 364 -7.17 28.19 17.85
CA ILE A 364 -8.11 29.30 17.60
C ILE A 364 -7.40 30.55 17.06
N VAL A 365 -6.22 30.88 17.58
CA VAL A 365 -5.48 32.07 17.12
C VAL A 365 -5.00 31.88 15.68
N MET A 366 -4.56 30.67 15.32
CA MET A 366 -4.17 30.32 13.96
C MET A 366 -5.35 30.31 13.01
N LEU A 367 -6.46 29.64 13.36
CA LEU A 367 -7.71 29.68 12.59
C LEU A 367 -8.22 31.11 12.39
N VAL A 368 -8.16 31.97 13.41
CA VAL A 368 -8.53 33.39 13.29
C VAL A 368 -7.61 34.13 12.32
N ASP A 369 -6.32 33.81 12.32
CA ASP A 369 -5.36 34.40 11.39
C ASP A 369 -5.68 33.98 9.95
N TRP A 370 -5.87 32.68 9.71
CA TRP A 370 -6.27 32.11 8.42
C TRP A 370 -7.58 32.73 7.89
N VAL A 371 -8.60 32.88 8.74
CA VAL A 371 -9.89 33.48 8.35
C VAL A 371 -9.81 34.99 8.10
N LEU A 372 -8.91 35.71 8.76
CA LEU A 372 -8.81 37.17 8.62
C LEU A 372 -7.83 37.63 7.55
N ASN A 373 -6.77 36.86 7.32
CA ASN A 373 -5.64 37.24 6.50
C ASN A 373 -5.39 36.25 5.34
N GLY A 374 -6.22 35.22 5.17
CA GLY A 374 -5.88 34.07 4.32
C GLY A 374 -4.73 33.26 4.93
N THR A 375 -4.24 32.24 4.24
CA THR A 375 -2.96 31.59 4.60
C THR A 375 -1.74 32.45 4.22
N GLY A 376 -1.92 33.51 3.43
CA GLY A 376 -0.85 34.48 3.13
C GLY A 376 -0.90 35.23 1.79
N CYS A 377 -1.89 34.98 0.93
CA CYS A 377 -1.85 35.37 -0.50
C CYS A 377 -2.40 36.78 -0.81
N SER A 378 -1.87 37.46 -1.83
CA SER A 378 -2.23 38.85 -2.15
C SER A 378 -3.64 39.08 -2.70
N ASP A 379 -4.34 38.02 -3.08
CA ASP A 379 -5.71 38.02 -3.63
C ASP A 379 -6.77 37.51 -2.64
N ASP A 380 -6.41 37.33 -1.37
CA ASP A 380 -7.21 36.72 -0.31
C ASP A 380 -7.48 35.21 -0.52
N SER A 381 -6.75 34.52 -1.41
CA SER A 381 -6.75 33.06 -1.54
C SER A 381 -5.82 32.39 -0.50
N SER A 382 -5.78 31.06 -0.55
CA SER A 382 -4.91 30.23 0.28
C SER A 382 -4.19 29.14 -0.52
N TRP A 383 -4.13 29.30 -1.84
CA TRP A 383 -3.70 28.26 -2.78
C TRP A 383 -2.22 28.49 -3.09
N ASP A 384 -1.45 27.43 -2.95
CA ASP A 384 0.00 27.31 -3.09
C ASP A 384 0.19 25.89 -3.63
N TYR A 385 0.14 25.76 -4.96
CA TYR A 385 0.00 24.48 -5.65
C TYR A 385 1.25 23.61 -5.52
N ASP A 386 2.44 24.18 -5.72
CA ASP A 386 3.72 23.46 -5.64
C ASP A 386 4.30 23.36 -4.20
N MET A 387 3.67 24.04 -3.23
CA MET A 387 4.05 24.07 -1.82
C MET A 387 5.45 24.66 -1.57
N ASP A 388 5.96 25.55 -2.42
CA ASP A 388 7.25 26.20 -2.20
C ASP A 388 7.18 27.31 -1.12
N GLY A 389 5.97 27.64 -0.68
CA GLY A 389 5.67 28.65 0.32
C GLY A 389 5.37 30.04 -0.26
N ILE A 390 5.14 30.11 -1.57
CA ILE A 390 4.61 31.26 -2.30
C ILE A 390 3.22 30.86 -2.82
N CYS A 391 2.23 31.72 -2.63
CA CYS A 391 0.91 31.41 -3.17
C CYS A 391 0.87 31.60 -4.67
N ASP A 392 0.05 30.83 -5.39
CA ASP A 392 -0.18 30.91 -6.84
C ASP A 392 -0.35 32.35 -7.34
N ALA A 393 -1.21 33.13 -6.66
CA ALA A 393 -1.47 34.53 -7.03
C ALA A 393 -0.23 35.47 -6.97
N ASP A 394 0.80 35.07 -6.24
CA ASP A 394 2.08 35.75 -6.05
C ASP A 394 3.29 34.96 -6.58
N ASP A 395 3.07 33.73 -7.04
CA ASP A 395 4.04 32.91 -7.76
C ASP A 395 4.02 33.27 -9.26
N THR A 396 5.01 32.77 -9.98
CA THR A 396 5.19 32.98 -11.41
C THR A 396 5.34 31.66 -12.17
N ASP A 397 5.26 30.56 -11.43
CA ASP A 397 5.46 29.17 -11.84
C ASP A 397 4.74 28.29 -10.80
N ASP A 398 3.40 28.36 -10.80
CA ASP A 398 2.51 27.82 -9.76
C ASP A 398 2.69 26.31 -9.49
N ASP A 399 3.13 25.52 -10.48
CA ASP A 399 3.38 24.08 -10.38
C ASP A 399 4.86 23.66 -10.47
N ASN A 400 5.77 24.64 -10.56
CA ASN A 400 7.23 24.47 -10.54
C ASN A 400 7.78 23.48 -11.56
N ASP A 401 7.07 23.29 -12.67
CA ASP A 401 7.57 22.48 -13.76
C ASP A 401 8.66 23.24 -14.54
N GLY A 402 8.79 24.56 -14.33
CA GLY A 402 9.80 25.42 -14.95
C GLY A 402 9.35 26.10 -16.24
N ALA A 403 8.10 25.88 -16.67
CA ALA A 403 7.35 26.84 -17.46
C ALA A 403 6.95 28.04 -16.57
N LEU A 404 6.29 29.05 -17.14
CA LEU A 404 5.83 30.20 -16.36
C LEU A 404 4.36 30.38 -16.69
N ASP A 405 3.49 30.68 -15.73
CA ASP A 405 2.02 30.73 -15.93
C ASP A 405 1.56 31.48 -17.20
N PRO A 406 2.20 32.59 -17.64
CA PRO A 406 1.80 33.26 -18.89
C PRO A 406 2.05 32.48 -20.18
N ASP A 407 3.02 31.56 -20.14
CA ASP A 407 3.46 30.70 -21.22
C ASP A 407 3.06 29.22 -20.96
N ASP A 408 2.42 28.94 -19.83
CA ASP A 408 1.83 27.67 -19.42
C ASP A 408 0.37 27.53 -19.89
N SER A 409 -0.02 26.35 -20.34
CA SER A 409 -1.38 26.03 -20.78
C SER A 409 -2.28 25.49 -19.67
N ASP A 410 -1.69 24.98 -18.59
CA ASP A 410 -2.33 24.48 -17.36
C ASP A 410 -1.39 24.71 -16.16
N ASP A 411 -1.33 25.95 -15.69
CA ASP A 411 -0.50 26.47 -14.58
C ASP A 411 -0.77 25.84 -13.19
N ASN A 412 -1.41 24.67 -13.13
CA ASN A 412 -1.70 23.92 -11.92
C ASN A 412 -1.60 22.42 -12.22
N ASN A 413 -0.65 22.03 -13.06
CA ASN A 413 -0.45 20.66 -13.52
C ASN A 413 0.95 20.51 -14.10
N GLU A 414 1.87 19.98 -13.30
CA GLU A 414 3.30 19.92 -13.64
C GLU A 414 3.64 19.03 -14.86
N TYR A 415 2.64 18.36 -15.42
CA TYR A 415 2.76 17.49 -16.60
C TYR A 415 2.18 18.13 -17.88
N VAL A 416 1.65 19.36 -17.83
CA VAL A 416 0.94 20.00 -18.95
C VAL A 416 1.26 21.49 -19.04
N CYS A 417 2.13 21.88 -19.97
CA CYS A 417 2.54 23.27 -20.11
C CYS A 417 2.48 23.80 -21.54
N SER A 418 3.12 23.15 -22.52
CA SER A 418 3.18 23.65 -23.89
C SER A 418 3.63 22.61 -24.91
N ASP A 419 3.64 22.98 -26.19
CA ASP A 419 4.20 22.19 -27.30
C ASP A 419 5.06 23.15 -28.15
N VAL A 420 6.26 23.45 -27.66
CA VAL A 420 7.17 24.46 -28.22
C VAL A 420 7.89 23.94 -29.46
N ASP A 421 8.22 22.66 -29.47
CA ASP A 421 9.00 22.04 -30.54
C ASP A 421 8.11 21.55 -31.70
N GLY A 422 6.80 21.37 -31.45
CA GLY A 422 5.76 21.11 -32.42
C GLY A 422 5.59 19.64 -32.78
N ASP A 423 5.98 18.73 -31.89
CA ASP A 423 5.86 17.29 -32.05
C ASP A 423 4.49 16.72 -31.58
N ASN A 424 3.66 17.58 -30.96
CA ASN A 424 2.35 17.31 -30.34
C ASN A 424 2.38 16.57 -28.99
N CYS A 425 3.56 16.41 -28.41
CA CYS A 425 3.75 15.99 -27.03
C CYS A 425 3.80 17.22 -26.13
N ASP A 426 3.46 17.04 -24.85
CA ASP A 426 3.52 18.16 -23.92
C ASP A 426 4.93 18.30 -23.36
N ASP A 427 5.55 19.48 -23.53
CA ASP A 427 6.91 19.82 -23.14
C ASP A 427 7.20 19.53 -21.65
N CYS A 428 6.16 19.42 -20.81
CA CYS A 428 6.25 19.14 -19.39
C CYS A 428 5.85 17.71 -18.99
N SER A 429 5.60 16.80 -19.93
CA SER A 429 5.19 15.41 -19.64
C SER A 429 6.14 14.63 -18.70
N SER A 430 7.38 15.11 -18.53
CA SER A 430 8.34 14.55 -17.57
C SER A 430 8.23 15.09 -16.12
N GLY A 431 7.28 15.98 -15.85
CA GLY A 431 7.14 16.75 -14.61
C GLY A 431 8.02 18.01 -14.57
N THR A 432 8.68 18.34 -15.68
CA THR A 432 9.49 19.55 -15.85
C THR A 432 9.54 19.96 -17.32
N PHE A 433 9.58 21.25 -17.59
CA PHE A 433 9.73 21.85 -18.92
C PHE A 433 11.05 21.41 -19.59
N ASP A 434 10.94 20.43 -20.49
CA ASP A 434 12.00 19.98 -21.38
C ASP A 434 11.43 19.58 -22.75
N PRO A 435 11.41 20.50 -23.74
CA PRO A 435 10.94 20.27 -25.12
C PRO A 435 11.73 19.25 -25.95
N TYR A 436 12.57 18.44 -25.31
CA TYR A 436 13.34 17.35 -25.92
C TYR A 436 13.21 16.05 -25.13
N ASN A 437 12.48 16.07 -24.01
CA ASN A 437 12.25 14.96 -23.10
C ASN A 437 10.84 15.09 -22.51
N ASP A 438 9.88 15.17 -23.42
CA ASP A 438 8.44 15.46 -23.30
C ASP A 438 7.58 14.21 -23.53
N GLY A 439 8.20 13.04 -23.44
CA GLY A 439 7.54 11.75 -23.57
C GLY A 439 8.53 10.64 -23.84
N ILE A 440 8.01 9.43 -23.95
CA ILE A 440 8.79 8.27 -24.40
C ILE A 440 8.95 8.41 -25.92
N ASP A 441 10.17 8.27 -26.43
CA ASP A 441 10.49 8.22 -27.87
C ASP A 441 11.22 6.90 -28.13
N MET A 442 10.46 5.83 -28.39
CA MET A 442 11.00 4.48 -28.53
C MET A 442 11.91 4.33 -29.75
N ASN A 443 11.59 5.03 -30.83
CA ASN A 443 12.31 4.95 -32.10
C ASN A 443 13.46 6.00 -32.20
N ALA A 444 13.58 6.87 -31.20
CA ALA A 444 14.58 7.92 -31.07
C ALA A 444 14.60 8.90 -32.26
N ASN A 445 13.45 9.18 -32.88
CA ASN A 445 13.35 10.08 -34.04
C ASN A 445 13.18 11.56 -33.64
N GLY A 446 12.99 11.83 -32.34
CA GLY A 446 12.77 13.15 -31.77
C GLY A 446 11.32 13.62 -31.81
N ILE A 447 10.38 12.69 -31.80
CA ILE A 447 8.94 12.89 -31.59
C ILE A 447 8.54 11.84 -30.55
N CYS A 448 7.84 12.22 -29.48
CA CYS A 448 7.40 11.20 -28.53
C CYS A 448 6.31 10.30 -29.14
N ASP A 449 6.17 9.08 -28.62
CA ASP A 449 5.26 8.04 -29.12
C ASP A 449 3.80 8.52 -29.21
N GLU A 450 3.36 9.42 -28.31
CA GLU A 450 2.00 10.00 -28.33
C GLU A 450 1.81 11.04 -29.46
N GLY A 451 2.89 11.71 -29.86
CA GLY A 451 2.92 12.69 -30.95
C GLY A 451 2.98 12.06 -32.35
N GLU A 452 3.25 10.74 -32.41
CA GLU A 452 3.42 10.02 -33.67
C GLU A 452 2.12 9.95 -34.50
N ALA A 453 2.20 10.41 -35.74
CA ALA A 453 1.03 10.47 -36.63
C ALA A 453 0.69 9.14 -37.32
N ASN A 454 1.61 8.17 -37.28
CA ASN A 454 1.52 6.86 -37.96
C ASN A 454 1.09 5.71 -37.04
N ASN A 455 1.07 5.90 -35.70
CA ASN A 455 0.71 4.86 -34.73
C ASN A 455 1.59 3.60 -34.89
N ASP A 456 2.89 3.83 -34.89
CA ASP A 456 4.00 2.90 -35.13
C ASP A 456 5.08 3.30 -34.12
N THR A 457 4.93 2.76 -32.91
CA THR A 457 5.57 3.26 -31.69
C THR A 457 7.08 3.06 -31.73
N ASP A 458 7.55 1.89 -32.16
CA ASP A 458 8.99 1.60 -32.26
C ASP A 458 9.63 1.96 -33.61
N GLY A 459 8.83 2.46 -34.57
CA GLY A 459 9.29 3.04 -35.82
C GLY A 459 9.90 2.02 -36.78
N ASP A 460 9.61 0.74 -36.63
CA ASP A 460 10.09 -0.29 -37.55
C ASP A 460 9.34 -0.27 -38.90
N GLY A 461 8.20 0.43 -38.97
CA GLY A 461 7.40 0.60 -40.18
C GLY A 461 6.18 -0.31 -40.27
N VAL A 462 5.87 -1.07 -39.22
CA VAL A 462 4.58 -1.73 -38.99
C VAL A 462 3.77 -0.90 -37.98
N ILE A 463 2.46 -0.79 -38.20
CA ILE A 463 1.59 -0.05 -37.26
C ILE A 463 1.28 -0.95 -36.06
N ASP A 464 1.13 -0.39 -34.86
CA ASP A 464 0.96 -1.16 -33.61
C ASP A 464 -0.16 -2.23 -33.67
N ASP A 465 -1.25 -1.94 -34.40
CA ASP A 465 -2.40 -2.86 -34.56
C ASP A 465 -2.07 -4.10 -35.43
N GLU A 466 -1.03 -4.01 -36.27
CA GLU A 466 -0.53 -5.06 -37.16
C GLU A 466 0.81 -5.65 -36.67
N ASP A 467 1.37 -5.09 -35.61
CA ASP A 467 2.66 -5.45 -35.03
C ASP A 467 2.51 -6.54 -33.93
N SER A 468 3.41 -7.52 -33.96
CA SER A 468 3.46 -8.60 -32.98
C SER A 468 4.08 -8.19 -31.63
N ASP A 469 4.95 -7.19 -31.62
CA ASP A 469 5.59 -6.59 -30.45
C ASP A 469 5.78 -5.06 -30.65
N PRO A 470 4.70 -4.25 -30.48
CA PRO A 470 4.67 -2.82 -30.81
C PRO A 470 5.70 -1.91 -30.10
N PHE A 471 6.53 -2.45 -29.21
CA PHE A 471 7.52 -1.70 -28.44
C PHE A 471 8.95 -2.20 -28.70
N ASN A 472 9.16 -3.01 -29.73
CA ASN A 472 10.40 -3.68 -30.02
C ASN A 472 10.67 -3.68 -31.53
N PRO A 473 11.52 -2.76 -32.03
CA PRO A 473 11.68 -2.53 -33.46
C PRO A 473 12.35 -3.70 -34.22
N TYR A 474 12.68 -4.77 -33.51
CA TYR A 474 13.26 -5.99 -34.05
C TYR A 474 12.26 -7.15 -34.13
N GLN A 475 10.98 -6.93 -33.79
CA GLN A 475 9.93 -7.96 -33.76
C GLN A 475 8.56 -7.42 -34.21
N CYS A 476 8.09 -7.79 -35.40
CA CYS A 476 6.83 -7.30 -35.93
C CYS A 476 5.94 -8.36 -36.59
N SER A 477 6.51 -9.26 -37.40
CA SER A 477 5.75 -10.32 -38.06
C SER A 477 6.65 -11.36 -38.72
N ASP A 478 6.04 -12.44 -39.24
CA ASP A 478 6.69 -13.43 -40.12
C ASP A 478 5.77 -13.66 -41.33
N LEU A 479 5.78 -12.69 -42.25
CA LEU A 479 4.82 -12.59 -43.36
C LEU A 479 5.15 -13.58 -44.48
N ASP A 480 6.43 -13.82 -44.74
CA ASP A 480 6.88 -14.72 -45.78
C ASP A 480 7.00 -16.19 -45.30
N GLY A 481 6.98 -16.39 -43.97
CA GLY A 481 6.93 -17.69 -43.33
C GLY A 481 8.27 -18.41 -43.30
N ASP A 482 9.37 -17.66 -43.36
CA ASP A 482 10.74 -18.15 -43.38
C ASP A 482 11.33 -18.38 -41.97
N THR A 483 10.53 -18.10 -40.93
CA THR A 483 10.79 -18.23 -39.48
C THR A 483 11.60 -17.11 -38.83
N CYS A 484 12.19 -16.20 -39.60
CA CYS A 484 12.75 -14.97 -39.06
C CYS A 484 11.68 -13.90 -38.93
N ASP A 485 11.95 -12.96 -38.04
CA ASP A 485 11.05 -11.82 -37.89
C ASP A 485 11.35 -10.77 -38.96
N ASP A 486 10.31 -10.36 -39.70
CA ASP A 486 10.34 -9.39 -40.81
C ASP A 486 11.01 -8.06 -40.41
N CYS A 487 11.08 -7.73 -39.11
CA CYS A 487 11.68 -6.51 -38.58
C CYS A 487 13.04 -6.70 -37.91
N SER A 488 13.66 -7.88 -37.97
CA SER A 488 14.94 -8.21 -37.32
C SER A 488 16.11 -7.24 -37.58
N THR A 489 16.02 -6.40 -38.61
CA THR A 489 17.03 -5.34 -38.90
C THR A 489 16.73 -3.98 -38.26
N GLY A 490 15.64 -3.85 -37.50
CA GLY A 490 15.13 -2.58 -36.98
C GLY A 490 14.09 -1.92 -37.89
N THR A 491 13.71 -2.56 -39.01
CA THR A 491 12.75 -2.05 -39.98
C THR A 491 12.09 -3.20 -40.75
N PHE A 492 10.79 -3.06 -41.05
CA PHE A 492 10.01 -4.01 -41.83
C PHE A 492 10.58 -4.27 -43.21
N ASN A 493 11.16 -5.46 -43.38
CA ASN A 493 11.66 -5.95 -44.64
C ASN A 493 11.63 -7.50 -44.67
N PRO A 494 10.51 -8.10 -45.17
CA PRO A 494 10.32 -9.55 -45.39
C PRO A 494 11.26 -10.21 -46.42
N SER A 495 12.44 -9.66 -46.62
CA SER A 495 13.45 -10.15 -47.57
C SER A 495 14.89 -9.84 -47.15
N ASP A 496 15.06 -9.19 -45.99
CA ASP A 496 16.33 -8.83 -45.34
C ASP A 496 16.09 -8.76 -43.82
N ASP A 497 15.60 -9.87 -43.28
CA ASP A 497 15.11 -10.16 -41.93
C ASP A 497 15.95 -11.24 -41.23
N GLY A 498 16.88 -11.85 -41.95
CA GLY A 498 17.68 -12.93 -41.40
C GLY A 498 18.82 -13.33 -42.32
N TYR A 499 19.65 -14.24 -41.84
CA TYR A 499 20.59 -14.94 -42.70
C TYR A 499 19.92 -16.22 -43.23
N ASP A 500 20.05 -16.45 -44.54
CA ASP A 500 19.73 -17.69 -45.24
C ASP A 500 21.01 -18.09 -45.99
N TYR A 501 21.93 -18.79 -45.31
CA TYR A 501 23.25 -19.06 -45.88
C TYR A 501 23.25 -20.15 -46.95
N ASP A 502 22.27 -21.07 -46.90
CA ASP A 502 22.19 -22.23 -47.79
C ASP A 502 21.23 -22.02 -48.98
N GLY A 503 20.37 -20.99 -48.90
CA GLY A 503 19.49 -20.49 -49.95
C GLY A 503 18.21 -21.30 -50.13
N ASP A 504 17.74 -21.96 -49.07
CA ASP A 504 16.57 -22.84 -49.11
C ASP A 504 15.23 -22.12 -48.90
N GLY A 505 15.29 -20.87 -48.43
CA GLY A 505 14.16 -19.99 -48.19
C GLY A 505 13.54 -20.10 -46.79
N GLN A 506 14.25 -20.70 -45.83
CA GLN A 506 14.10 -20.47 -44.39
C GLN A 506 15.32 -19.69 -43.89
N CYS A 507 15.14 -18.91 -42.84
CA CYS A 507 16.27 -18.29 -42.18
C CYS A 507 16.96 -19.26 -41.21
N ASP A 508 18.25 -19.06 -40.97
CA ASP A 508 19.06 -19.93 -40.11
C ASP A 508 18.54 -19.97 -38.65
N ASP A 509 17.84 -18.92 -38.16
CA ASP A 509 17.28 -18.87 -36.81
C ASP A 509 15.91 -19.57 -36.76
N GLY A 510 15.92 -20.90 -36.89
CA GLY A 510 14.69 -21.69 -36.96
C GLY A 510 14.76 -22.81 -38.00
N ASP A 511 15.67 -22.69 -38.96
CA ASP A 511 16.06 -23.80 -39.80
C ASP A 511 16.75 -24.89 -38.96
N CYS A 512 16.38 -26.13 -39.23
CA CYS A 512 17.07 -27.27 -38.67
C CYS A 512 17.98 -27.90 -39.73
N ASP A 513 18.25 -27.33 -40.90
CA ASP A 513 19.11 -27.95 -41.93
C ASP A 513 20.02 -26.88 -42.56
N ASP A 514 20.66 -26.04 -41.74
CA ASP A 514 21.48 -24.87 -42.13
C ASP A 514 22.58 -25.13 -43.20
N ASP A 515 22.89 -26.39 -43.53
CA ASP A 515 23.84 -26.77 -44.57
C ASP A 515 23.23 -27.54 -45.76
N ASN A 516 21.90 -27.69 -45.78
CA ASN A 516 21.07 -28.39 -46.77
C ASN A 516 21.52 -29.82 -47.06
N ASP A 517 22.05 -30.54 -46.08
CA ASP A 517 22.52 -31.91 -46.26
C ASP A 517 21.39 -32.97 -46.11
N GLY A 518 20.23 -32.53 -45.63
CA GLY A 518 19.03 -33.34 -45.43
C GLY A 518 18.90 -33.91 -44.02
N CYS A 519 19.63 -33.38 -43.03
CA CYS A 519 19.60 -33.78 -41.63
C CYS A 519 19.06 -32.64 -40.75
N GLN A 520 18.07 -32.94 -39.89
CA GLN A 520 17.53 -31.94 -38.96
C GLN A 520 18.45 -31.74 -37.71
N GLU A 521 19.26 -30.68 -37.71
CA GLU A 521 20.19 -30.11 -36.71
C GLU A 521 19.64 -29.96 -35.29
N CYS A 522 18.32 -29.89 -35.09
CA CYS A 522 17.74 -29.80 -33.75
C CYS A 522 18.11 -30.99 -32.82
N TRP A 523 18.81 -32.04 -33.33
CA TRP A 523 19.26 -33.24 -32.61
C TRP A 523 20.76 -33.65 -32.85
N ASP A 524 21.65 -32.82 -33.41
CA ASP A 524 23.10 -33.16 -33.59
C ASP A 524 24.06 -32.45 -32.60
N TYR A 525 25.25 -33.02 -32.41
CA TYR A 525 26.30 -32.63 -31.46
C TYR A 525 27.43 -31.79 -32.08
N CYS A 526 27.32 -31.43 -33.36
CA CYS A 526 28.25 -30.56 -34.10
C CYS A 526 27.49 -29.77 -35.19
N PRO A 527 27.04 -28.54 -34.89
CA PRO A 527 26.54 -27.62 -35.92
C PRO A 527 27.67 -27.11 -36.82
#